data_AF-T0S5P5-F1
#
_entry.id   AF-T0S5P5-F1
#
_cell.length_a   1.000
_cell.length_b   1.000
_cell.length_c   1.000
_cell.angle_alpha   90.00
_cell.angle_beta   90.00
_cell.angle_gamma   90.00
#
_symmetry.space_group_name_H-M   'P 1'
#
loop_
_entity.id
_entity.type
_entity.pdbx_description
1 polymer ?
#
loop_
_entity_poly.entity_id
_entity_poly.type
_entity_poly.pdbx_seq_one_letter_code
_entity_poly.pdbx_strand_id
1 'polypeptide(L)' 'MESPAFTAKYIRDFDIETPKAANSTYLIAAMKALYPNIGGVDSLELSAKVAKGEMTWV' A
#
# COMPACT_ATOMS: atom_id res chain seq x y z
N MET A 1 0.28 -22.66 1.50
CA MET A 1 1.33 -21.67 1.82
C MET A 1 1.30 -20.62 0.72
N GLU A 2 0.34 -19.72 0.67
CA GLU A 2 0.20 -18.81 -0.48
C GLU A 2 -0.49 -17.53 0.00
N SER A 3 0.05 -16.32 -0.19
CA SER A 3 0.03 -15.69 -1.52
C SER A 3 1.03 -14.53 -1.63
N PRO A 4 2.25 -14.75 -2.13
CA PRO A 4 3.13 -13.64 -2.55
C PRO A 4 2.59 -12.86 -3.77
N ALA A 5 1.62 -13.43 -4.50
CA ALA A 5 1.04 -12.80 -5.70
C ALA A 5 0.13 -11.60 -5.38
N PHE A 6 -0.59 -11.64 -4.26
CA PHE A 6 -1.42 -10.51 -3.82
C PHE A 6 -0.52 -9.31 -3.45
N THR A 7 0.59 -9.61 -2.79
CA THR A 7 1.62 -8.64 -2.40
C THR A 7 2.35 -8.05 -3.61
N ALA A 8 2.67 -8.84 -4.64
CA ALA A 8 3.42 -8.35 -5.80
C ALA A 8 2.63 -7.35 -6.67
N LYS A 9 1.35 -7.63 -6.95
CA LYS A 9 0.50 -6.70 -7.70
C LYS A 9 0.24 -5.43 -6.89
N TYR A 10 -0.06 -5.61 -5.61
CA TYR A 10 -0.23 -4.54 -4.65
C TYR A 10 0.98 -3.61 -4.60
N ILE A 11 2.19 -4.14 -4.38
CA ILE A 11 3.43 -3.35 -4.35
C ILE A 11 3.63 -2.60 -5.66
N ARG A 12 3.24 -3.16 -6.80
CA ARG A 12 3.42 -2.51 -8.10
C ARG A 12 2.48 -1.34 -8.32
N ASP A 13 1.19 -1.50 -8.03
CA ASP A 13 0.22 -0.39 -8.04
C ASP A 13 0.62 0.69 -7.02
N PHE A 14 1.07 0.25 -5.84
CA PHE A 14 1.58 1.09 -4.77
C PHE A 14 2.82 1.88 -5.19
N ASP A 15 3.83 1.25 -5.79
CA ASP A 15 5.08 1.87 -6.28
C ASP A 15 4.84 2.89 -7.40
N ILE A 16 3.84 2.65 -8.26
CA ILE A 16 3.43 3.59 -9.31
C ILE A 16 2.74 4.83 -8.72
N GLU A 17 1.93 4.64 -7.69
CA GLU A 17 1.18 5.71 -7.03
C GLU A 17 2.03 6.43 -5.97
N THR A 18 3.05 5.79 -5.38
CA THR A 18 3.93 6.33 -4.33
C THR A 18 4.61 7.65 -4.69
N PRO A 19 5.27 7.78 -5.86
CA PRO A 19 5.86 9.05 -6.29
C PRO A 19 4.81 10.06 -6.75
N LYS A 20 3.58 9.63 -7.05
CA LYS A 20 2.46 10.52 -7.43
C LYS A 20 1.71 11.05 -6.21
N ALA A 21 1.68 10.27 -5.13
CA ALA A 21 1.01 10.62 -3.90
C ALA A 21 1.92 11.50 -3.05
N ALA A 22 1.44 12.71 -2.74
CA ALA A 22 2.16 13.63 -1.87
C ALA A 22 2.48 13.00 -0.51
N ASN A 23 1.52 12.24 0.03
CA ASN A 23 1.57 11.66 1.37
C ASN A 23 0.96 10.24 1.34
N SER A 24 1.30 9.42 2.33
CA SER A 24 0.74 8.08 2.53
C SER A 24 -0.80 8.10 2.54
N THR A 25 -1.45 9.12 3.09
CA THR A 25 -2.93 9.26 3.07
C THR A 25 -3.54 9.33 1.66
N TYR A 26 -2.90 10.03 0.72
CA TYR A 26 -3.38 10.15 -0.65
C TYR A 26 -3.32 8.80 -1.37
N LEU A 27 -2.24 8.09 -1.10
CA LEU A 27 -2.00 6.77 -1.63
C LEU A 27 -2.97 5.72 -1.06
N ILE A 28 -3.20 5.76 0.25
CA ILE A 28 -4.15 4.90 0.95
C ILE A 28 -5.56 5.10 0.39
N ALA A 29 -5.96 6.35 0.12
CA ALA A 29 -7.26 6.65 -0.45
C ALA A 29 -7.43 6.07 -1.86
N ALA A 30 -6.42 6.22 -2.72
CA ALA A 30 -6.43 5.65 -4.06
C ALA A 30 -6.43 4.12 -4.05
N MET A 31 -5.61 3.50 -3.19
CA MET A 31 -5.59 2.07 -2.99
C MET A 31 -6.92 1.54 -2.42
N LYS A 32 -7.55 2.25 -1.47
CA LYS A 32 -8.89 1.91 -0.98
C LYS A 32 -9.95 1.93 -2.08
N ALA A 33 -9.83 2.85 -3.03
CA ALA A 33 -10.73 2.93 -4.17
C ALA A 33 -10.49 1.79 -5.17
N LEU A 34 -9.24 1.41 -5.40
CA LEU A 34 -8.85 0.28 -6.26
C LEU A 34 -9.18 -1.08 -5.62
N TYR A 35 -9.12 -1.15 -4.29
CA TYR A 35 -9.26 -2.35 -3.51
C TYR A 35 -10.26 -2.16 -2.36
N PRO A 36 -11.56 -1.93 -2.63
CA PRO A 36 -12.56 -1.73 -1.57
C PRO A 36 -12.82 -2.99 -0.73
N ASN A 37 -12.35 -4.15 -1.19
CA ASN A 37 -12.54 -5.45 -0.54
C ASN A 37 -11.31 -5.97 0.22
N ILE A 38 -10.25 -5.16 0.38
CA ILE A 38 -9.12 -5.58 1.22
C ILE A 38 -9.55 -5.57 2.69
N GLY A 39 -9.76 -6.77 3.23
CA GLY A 39 -9.91 -6.98 4.66
C GLY A 39 -8.55 -6.77 5.35
N GLY A 40 -8.16 -5.52 5.58
CA GLY A 40 -6.85 -5.19 6.15
C GLY A 40 -6.38 -3.78 5.86
N VAL A 41 -7.27 -2.79 6.01
CA VAL A 41 -6.93 -1.37 5.80
C VAL A 41 -5.75 -0.95 6.68
N ASP A 42 -5.64 -1.48 7.90
CA ASP A 42 -4.51 -1.22 8.80
C ASP A 42 -3.17 -1.73 8.25
N SER A 43 -3.15 -2.91 7.62
CA SER A 43 -1.94 -3.42 6.95
C SER A 43 -1.58 -2.61 5.71
N LEU A 44 -2.59 -2.07 5.01
CA LEU A 44 -2.39 -1.15 3.91
C LEU A 44 -1.79 0.18 4.39
N GLU A 45 -2.34 0.75 5.46
CA GLU A 45 -1.84 1.98 6.09
C GLU A 45 -0.40 1.83 6.57
N LEU A 46 -0.11 0.70 7.22
CA LEU A 46 1.22 0.37 7.71
C LEU A 46 2.21 0.22 6.55
N SER A 47 1.84 -0.56 5.53
CA SER A 47 2.64 -0.70 4.29
C SER A 47 2.86 0.66 3.63
N ALA A 48 1.88 1.56 3.74
CA ALA A 48 1.98 2.85 3.11
C ALA A 48 2.99 3.78 3.74
N LYS A 49 3.00 3.81 5.07
CA LYS A 49 4.06 4.47 5.83
C LYS A 49 5.41 3.83 5.55
N VAL A 50 5.48 2.50 5.45
CA VAL A 50 6.74 1.80 5.16
C VAL A 50 7.33 2.20 3.81
N ALA A 51 6.52 2.16 2.76
CA ALA A 51 6.97 2.46 1.41
C ALA A 51 7.25 3.95 1.16
N LYS A 52 6.59 4.87 1.89
CA LYS A 52 6.97 6.29 1.93
C LYS A 52 8.28 6.54 2.70
N GLY A 53 8.81 5.53 3.38
CA GLY A 53 10.01 5.64 4.23
C GLY A 53 9.71 6.21 5.63
N GLU A 54 8.45 6.31 6.01
CA GLU A 54 8.05 6.73 7.37
C GLU A 54 8.25 5.61 8.40
N MET A 55 8.39 4.35 7.98
CA MET A 55 8.57 3.22 8.89
C MET A 55 9.41 2.09 8.24
N THR A 56 10.61 1.84 8.72
CA THR A 56 11.39 0.66 8.32
C THR A 56 11.03 -0.51 9.23
N TRP A 57 10.69 -1.67 8.65
CA TRP A 57 10.60 -2.93 9.39
C TRP A 57 11.97 -3.17 10.05
N VAL A 58 12.02 -3.13 11.39
CA VAL A 58 13.21 -3.50 12.17
C VAL A 58 13.33 -5.01 12.29
#